data_AF-A0A8J6BJB1-F1
#
_entry.id   AF-A0A8J6BJB1-F1
#
_cell.length_a   1.000
_cell.length_b   1.000
_cell.length_c   1.000
_cell.angle_alpha   90.00
_cell.angle_beta   90.00
_cell.angle_gamma   90.00
#
_symmetry.space_group_name_H-M   'P 1'
#
loop_
_entity.id
_entity.type
_entity.pdbx_description
1 polymer ?
#
loop_
_entity_poly.entity_id
_entity_poly.type
_entity_poly.pdbx_seq_one_letter_code
_entity_poly.pdbx_strand_id
1 'polypeptide(L)' 'MAAGRVWGRVGALSGALAVTAGAYGAHGFRRSDRDDYLKELYETANRYHFLHSLTLLAVPHCRRPLLV' A
#
# COMPACT_ATOMS: atom_id res chain seq x y z
N MET A 1 -16.17 -16.88 8.03
CA MET A 1 -15.04 -17.29 7.17
C MET A 1 -14.97 -16.59 5.80
N ALA A 2 -16.06 -16.03 5.24
CA ALA A 2 -16.02 -15.35 3.94
C ALA A 2 -15.29 -13.99 3.97
N ALA A 3 -15.51 -13.17 5.00
CA ALA A 3 -14.91 -11.84 5.11
C ALA A 3 -13.38 -11.85 5.10
N GLY A 4 -12.75 -12.81 5.79
CA GLY A 4 -11.27 -12.89 5.81
C GLY A 4 -10.64 -13.22 4.46
N ARG A 5 -11.33 -13.98 3.60
CA ARG A 5 -10.84 -14.22 2.22
C ARG A 5 -10.92 -12.96 1.35
N VAL A 6 -11.95 -12.13 1.53
CA VAL A 6 -12.09 -10.87 0.80
C VAL A 6 -10.98 -9.91 1.20
N TRP A 7 -10.79 -9.67 2.50
CA TRP A 7 -9.72 -8.79 2.99
C TRP A 7 -8.33 -9.30 2.63
N GLY A 8 -8.09 -10.61 2.69
CA GLY A 8 -6.83 -11.21 2.23
C GLY A 8 -6.54 -10.93 0.74
N ARG A 9 -7.54 -11.08 -0.14
CA ARG A 9 -7.38 -10.78 -1.58
C ARG A 9 -7.15 -9.30 -1.83
N VAL A 10 -7.93 -8.44 -1.19
CA VAL A 10 -7.82 -6.98 -1.34
C VAL A 10 -6.49 -6.47 -0.81
N GLY A 11 -6.07 -6.92 0.37
CA GLY A 11 -4.78 -6.58 0.96
C GLY A 11 -3.59 -7.08 0.11
N ALA A 12 -3.68 -8.29 -0.44
CA ALA A 12 -2.63 -8.83 -1.32
C ALA A 12 -2.52 -8.05 -2.64
N LEU A 13 -3.65 -7.73 -3.29
CA LEU A 13 -3.66 -6.93 -4.52
C LEU A 13 -3.14 -5.50 -4.25
N SER A 14 -3.60 -4.86 -3.17
CA SER A 14 -3.10 -3.54 -2.76
C SER A 14 -1.60 -3.57 -2.48
N GLY A 15 -1.11 -4.60 -1.77
CA GLY A 15 0.32 -4.76 -1.48
C GLY A 15 1.16 -4.95 -2.74
N ALA A 16 0.69 -5.74 -3.70
CA ALA A 16 1.37 -5.89 -5.00
C ALA A 16 1.48 -4.56 -5.76
N LEU A 17 0.41 -3.74 -5.73
CA LEU A 17 0.42 -2.41 -6.32
C LEU A 17 1.37 -1.46 -5.58
N ALA A 18 1.41 -1.51 -4.24
CA ALA A 18 2.33 -0.70 -3.43
C ALA A 18 3.80 -1.06 -3.72
N VAL A 19 4.13 -2.34 -3.85
CA VAL A 19 5.49 -2.80 -4.26
C VAL A 19 5.84 -2.26 -5.64
N THR A 20 4.93 -2.38 -6.60
CA THR A 20 5.15 -1.92 -7.98
C THR A 20 5.36 -0.41 -8.04
N ALA A 21 4.54 0.36 -7.30
CA ALA A 21 4.69 1.80 -7.18
C ALA A 21 6.02 2.19 -6.51
N GLY A 22 6.41 1.52 -5.42
CA GLY A 22 7.72 1.74 -4.79
C GLY A 22 8.90 1.46 -5.73
N ALA A 23 8.84 0.35 -6.48
CA ALA A 23 9.86 0.05 -7.49
C ALA A 23 9.91 1.12 -8.58
N TYR A 24 8.76 1.61 -9.04
CA TYR A 24 8.68 2.72 -10.00
C TYR A 24 9.27 4.01 -9.43
N GLY A 25 8.96 4.40 -8.19
CA GLY A 25 9.55 5.58 -7.55
C GLY A 25 11.07 5.48 -7.46
N ALA A 26 11.57 4.36 -6.94
CA ALA A 26 13.01 4.13 -6.74
C ALA A 26 13.82 4.10 -8.05
N HIS A 27 13.26 3.51 -9.13
CA HIS A 27 13.99 3.35 -10.39
C HIS A 27 13.66 4.48 -11.38
N GLY A 28 12.40 4.86 -11.49
CA GLY A 28 11.89 5.87 -12.43
C GLY A 28 12.31 7.29 -12.07
N PHE A 29 12.43 7.61 -10.78
CA PHE A 29 12.83 8.98 -10.36
C PHE A 29 14.33 9.15 -10.14
N ARG A 30 15.11 8.07 -10.17
CA ARG A 30 16.56 8.08 -9.90
C ARG A 30 17.36 9.03 -10.80
N ARG A 31 16.91 9.25 -12.04
CA ARG A 31 17.53 10.19 -12.99
C ARG A 31 16.54 11.28 -13.44
N SER A 32 15.49 11.51 -12.68
CA SER A 32 14.46 12.48 -13.04
C SER A 32 14.84 13.86 -12.55
N ASP A 33 14.80 14.85 -13.45
CA ASP A 33 14.90 16.29 -13.12
C ASP A 33 13.62 16.84 -12.46
N ARG A 34 12.74 15.96 -11.96
CA ARG A 34 11.58 16.39 -11.18
C ARG A 34 12.02 16.97 -9.84
N ASP A 35 11.23 17.94 -9.40
CA ASP A 35 11.34 18.58 -8.09
C ASP A 35 11.46 17.53 -6.97
N ASP A 36 12.44 17.73 -6.09
CA ASP A 36 12.71 16.84 -4.97
C ASP A 36 11.51 16.74 -4.01
N TYR A 37 10.74 17.83 -3.88
CA TYR A 37 9.47 17.80 -3.13
C TYR A 37 8.48 16.78 -3.72
N LEU A 38 8.40 16.67 -5.04
CA LEU A 38 7.50 15.70 -5.69
C LEU A 38 7.98 14.26 -5.51
N LYS A 39 9.30 14.04 -5.43
CA LYS A 39 9.87 12.71 -5.13
C LYS A 39 9.54 12.30 -3.69
N GLU A 40 9.72 13.22 -2.74
CA GLU A 40 9.39 12.99 -1.33
C GLU A 40 7.89 12.76 -1.13
N LEU A 41 7.05 13.55 -1.81
CA LEU A 41 5.60 13.38 -1.79
C LEU A 41 5.19 12.00 -2.32
N TYR A 42 5.79 11.56 -3.42
CA TYR A 42 5.54 10.22 -3.97
C TYR A 42 5.96 9.11 -3.02
N GLU A 43 7.16 9.21 -2.45
CA GLU A 43 7.67 8.22 -1.48
C GLU A 43 6.77 8.14 -0.24
N THR A 44 6.33 9.30 0.27
CA THR A 44 5.41 9.38 1.41
C THR A 44 4.06 8.74 1.09
N ALA A 45 3.49 9.05 -0.07
CA ALA A 45 2.23 8.44 -0.51
C ALA A 45 2.36 6.93 -0.69
N ASN A 46 3.45 6.44 -1.29
CA ASN A 46 3.70 5.02 -1.46
C ASN A 46 3.88 4.30 -0.11
N ARG A 47 4.57 4.94 0.86
CA ARG A 47 4.71 4.42 2.22
C ARG A 47 3.36 4.26 2.90
N TYR A 48 2.46 5.25 2.78
CA TYR A 48 1.10 5.12 3.31
C TYR A 48 0.29 4.05 2.60
N HIS A 49 0.45 3.89 1.28
CA HIS A 49 -0.19 2.81 0.54
C HIS A 49 0.25 1.44 1.06
N PHE A 50 1.55 1.22 1.25
CA PHE A 50 2.09 -0.01 1.84
C PHE A 50 1.53 -0.30 3.23
N LEU A 51 1.50 0.72 4.10
CA LEU A 51 0.95 0.58 5.45
C LEU A 51 -0.53 0.19 5.39
N HIS A 52 -1.32 0.80 4.50
CA HIS A 52 -2.72 0.42 4.30
C HIS A 52 -2.88 -1.00 3.75
N SER A 53 -2.00 -1.45 2.86
CA SER A 53 -2.03 -2.85 2.40
C SER A 53 -1.82 -3.83 3.56
N LEU A 54 -0.90 -3.52 4.47
CA LEU A 54 -0.66 -4.32 5.67
C LEU A 54 -1.85 -4.28 6.64
N THR A 55 -2.45 -3.11 6.85
CA THR A 55 -3.64 -3.01 7.71
C THR A 55 -4.81 -3.81 7.14
N LEU A 56 -5.03 -3.77 5.82
CA LEU A 56 -6.05 -4.57 5.13
C LEU A 56 -5.86 -6.08 5.34
N LEU A 57 -4.62 -6.55 5.29
CA LEU A 57 -4.30 -7.95 5.62
C LEU A 57 -4.54 -8.28 7.10
N ALA A 58 -4.35 -7.29 7.99
CA ALA A 58 -4.58 -7.45 9.42
C ALA A 58 -6.06 -7.41 9.83
N VAL A 59 -6.95 -6.80 9.03
CA VAL A 59 -8.41 -6.69 9.32
C VAL A 59 -9.05 -7.99 9.83
N PRO A 60 -8.91 -9.16 9.19
CA PRO A 60 -9.53 -10.39 9.67
C PRO A 60 -9.04 -10.88 11.04
N HIS A 61 -7.92 -10.35 11.56
CA HIS A 61 -7.39 -10.65 12.88
C HIS A 61 -7.96 -9.74 13.98
N CYS A 62 -8.70 -8.69 13.63
CA CYS A 62 -9.38 -7.83 14.59
C CYS A 62 -10.57 -8.56 15.23
N ARG A 63 -10.80 -8.33 16.53
CA ARG A 63 -11.91 -8.93 17.28
C ARG A 63 -13.28 -8.62 16.70
N ARG A 64 -13.47 -7.40 16.17
CA ARG A 64 -14.70 -6.99 15.51
C ARG A 64 -14.42 -6.18 14.25
N PRO A 65 -14.15 -6.84 13.12
CA PRO A 65 -13.72 -6.18 11.88
C PRO A 65 -14.84 -5.45 11.13
N LEU A 66 -16.09 -5.55 11.60
CA LEU A 66 -17.30 -5.02 10.96
C LEU A 66 -18.18 -4.25 11.96
N LEU A 67 -17.61 -3.72 13.04
CA LEU A 67 -18.36 -2.81 13.91
C LEU A 67 -18.71 -1.55 13.12
N VAL A 68 -20.00 -1.32 12.92
CA VAL A 68 -20.61 -0.06 12.47
C VAL A 68 -21.12 0.66 13.70
#